data_AF-A0A971TEU1-F1
#
_entry.id   AF-A0A971TEU1-F1
#
_cell.length_a   1.000
_cell.length_b   1.000
_cell.length_c   1.000
_cell.angle_alpha   90.00
_cell.angle_beta   90.00
_cell.angle_gamma   90.00
#
_symmetry.space_group_name_H-M   'P 1'
#
loop_
_entity.id
_entity.type
_entity.pdbx_description
1 polymer ?
#
loop_
_entity_poly.entity_id
_entity_poly.type
_entity_poly.pdbx_seq_one_letter_code
_entity_poly.pdbx_strand_id
1 'polypeptide(L)'
;MITLTKLLGIDEKDIDQYKIHFAIGDKSNNRTEPLTAYRNNTFKEWQERQSKKNFERTYILSLIYYKTDQWLFGGVYKSKGCHKKGDKYYYDTELLDIQQDLIGRVIVEYKKSFRQSYPLLETCYSGSYC
;
A
#
# COMPACT_ATOMS: atom_id res chain seq x y z
N MET A 1 11.05 15.61 -11.91
CA MET A 1 10.00 14.65 -11.51
C MET A 1 10.10 14.45 -10.02
N ILE A 2 9.03 14.71 -9.26
CA ILE A 2 9.00 14.49 -7.81
C ILE A 2 8.64 13.02 -7.57
N THR A 3 9.37 12.33 -6.70
CA THR A 3 9.07 10.94 -6.33
C THR A 3 8.18 10.90 -5.08
N LEU A 4 7.36 9.86 -4.97
CA LEU A 4 6.50 9.67 -3.80
C LEU A 4 7.31 9.58 -2.50
N THR A 5 8.46 8.89 -2.49
CA THR A 5 9.32 8.78 -1.30
C THR A 5 9.81 10.14 -0.82
N LYS A 6 10.21 11.03 -1.73
CA LYS A 6 10.61 12.41 -1.41
C LYS A 6 9.44 13.24 -0.89
N LEU A 7 8.26 13.10 -1.51
CA LEU A 7 7.04 13.79 -1.05
C LEU A 7 6.65 13.36 0.36
N LEU A 8 6.80 12.07 0.67
CA LEU A 8 6.48 11.50 1.99
C LEU A 8 7.61 11.71 3.02
N GLY A 9 8.76 12.28 2.64
CA GLY A 9 9.90 12.46 3.54
C GLY A 9 10.55 11.16 3.99
N ILE A 10 10.44 10.08 3.21
CA ILE A 10 11.06 8.79 3.51
C ILE A 10 12.56 8.87 3.17
N ASP A 11 13.41 8.73 4.19
CA ASP A 11 14.88 8.68 4.05
C ASP A 11 15.31 7.35 3.42
N GLU A 12 16.38 7.37 2.62
CA GLU A 12 16.92 6.19 1.93
C GLU A 12 17.29 5.07 2.90
N LYS A 13 17.79 5.43 4.09
CA LYS A 13 18.16 4.48 5.14
C LYS A 13 16.97 3.73 5.76
N ASP A 14 15.76 4.28 5.62
CA ASP A 14 14.55 3.74 6.24
C ASP A 14 13.69 2.96 5.23
N ILE A 15 14.08 2.93 3.95
CA ILE A 15 13.30 2.32 2.87
C ILE A 15 12.99 0.84 3.13
N ASP A 16 13.93 0.09 3.72
CA ASP A 16 13.78 -1.34 4.02
C ASP A 16 12.71 -1.64 5.09
N GLN A 17 12.30 -0.63 5.85
CA GLN A 17 11.21 -0.70 6.83
C GLN A 17 9.83 -0.58 6.19
N TYR A 18 9.76 -0.28 4.88
CA TYR A 18 8.50 -0.08 4.17
C TYR A 18 8.18 -1.24 3.23
N LYS A 19 6.91 -1.60 3.22
CA LYS A 19 6.33 -2.44 2.18
C LYS A 19 5.26 -1.66 1.44
N ILE A 20 5.23 -1.77 0.12
CA ILE A 20 4.17 -1.15 -0.67
C ILE A 20 2.99 -2.10 -0.71
N HIS A 21 1.79 -1.59 -0.51
CA HIS A 21 0.55 -2.29 -0.78
C HIS A 21 -0.11 -1.68 -2.01
N PHE A 22 0.09 -2.31 -3.16
CA PHE A 22 -0.69 -2.05 -4.36
C PHE A 22 -2.07 -2.70 -4.21
N ALA A 23 -2.97 -2.01 -3.53
CA ALA A 23 -4.32 -2.45 -3.25
C ALA A 23 -5.13 -2.50 -4.54
N ILE A 24 -5.36 -3.72 -5.04
CA ILE A 24 -6.16 -4.04 -6.22
C ILE A 24 -6.99 -5.27 -5.89
N GLY A 25 -8.24 -5.32 -6.34
CA GLY A 25 -9.10 -6.48 -6.10
C GLY A 25 -8.58 -7.75 -6.78
N ASP A 26 -8.90 -8.91 -6.19
CA ASP A 26 -8.36 -10.22 -6.57
C ASP A 26 -8.81 -10.73 -7.95
N LYS A 27 -9.88 -10.13 -8.52
CA LYS A 27 -10.45 -10.52 -9.81
C LYS A 27 -10.40 -9.36 -10.79
N SER A 28 -10.20 -9.67 -12.08
CA SER A 28 -10.12 -8.67 -13.15
C SER A 28 -11.36 -7.78 -13.26
N ASN A 29 -12.54 -8.31 -12.89
CA ASN A 29 -13.82 -7.59 -12.86
C ASN A 29 -14.09 -6.82 -11.56
N ASN A 30 -13.21 -6.92 -10.55
CA ASN A 30 -13.37 -6.23 -9.26
C ASN A 30 -12.11 -5.45 -8.84
N ARG A 31 -11.29 -5.01 -9.80
CA ARG A 31 -10.02 -4.32 -9.51
C ARG A 31 -10.18 -3.08 -8.63
N THR A 32 -11.33 -2.42 -8.70
CA THR A 32 -11.67 -1.21 -7.95
C THR A 32 -12.27 -1.48 -6.57
N GLU A 33 -12.39 -2.74 -6.13
CA GLU A 33 -12.84 -3.10 -4.77
C GLU A 33 -12.19 -2.26 -3.65
N PRO A 34 -10.87 -2.04 -3.65
CA PRO A 34 -10.22 -1.28 -2.57
C PRO A 34 -10.55 0.21 -2.63
N LEU A 35 -10.81 0.74 -3.83
CA LEU A 35 -11.26 2.12 -4.01
C LEU A 35 -12.70 2.30 -3.49
N THR A 36 -13.57 1.31 -3.69
CA THR A 36 -14.90 1.29 -3.09
C THR A 36 -14.82 1.22 -1.56
N ALA A 37 -13.95 0.37 -1.00
CA ALA A 37 -13.71 0.32 0.44
C ALA A 37 -13.23 1.67 0.99
N TYR A 38 -12.31 2.34 0.28
CA TYR A 38 -11.85 3.68 0.65
C TYR A 38 -12.99 4.72 0.66
N ARG A 39 -13.81 4.75 -0.40
CA ARG A 39 -14.97 5.65 -0.46
C ARG A 39 -16.00 5.40 0.65
N ASN A 40 -16.05 4.17 1.15
CA ASN A 40 -16.94 3.77 2.24
C ASN A 40 -16.31 3.90 3.63
N ASN A 41 -15.09 4.46 3.74
CA ASN A 41 -14.31 4.53 4.98
C ASN A 41 -14.01 3.17 5.64
N THR A 42 -13.93 2.10 4.84
CA THR A 42 -13.64 0.73 5.29
C THR A 42 -12.32 0.17 4.73
N PHE A 43 -11.47 1.04 4.16
CA PHE A 43 -10.22 0.62 3.54
C PHE A 43 -9.22 0.03 4.55
N LYS A 44 -9.18 0.54 5.78
CA LYS A 44 -8.30 0.02 6.82
C LYS A 44 -8.62 -1.44 7.11
N GLU A 45 -9.88 -1.75 7.38
CA GLU A 45 -10.38 -3.10 7.66
C GLU A 45 -10.18 -4.02 6.45
N TRP A 46 -10.40 -3.49 5.24
CA TRP A 46 -10.14 -4.21 4.01
C TRP A 46 -8.65 -4.58 3.87
N GLN A 47 -7.76 -3.61 4.12
CA GLN A 47 -6.32 -3.79 4.08
C GLN A 47 -5.84 -4.78 5.14
N GLU A 48 -6.35 -4.68 6.37
CA GLU A 48 -5.95 -5.52 7.50
C GLU A 48 -6.25 -7.01 7.30
N ARG A 49 -7.26 -7.33 6.48
CA ARG A 49 -7.65 -8.71 6.18
C ARG A 49 -6.82 -9.29 5.03
N GLN A 50 -5.87 -10.17 5.37
CA GLN A 50 -4.91 -10.75 4.44
C GLN A 50 -5.03 -12.28 4.35
N SER A 51 -4.74 -12.85 3.17
CA SER A 51 -4.67 -14.31 2.97
C SER A 51 -3.37 -14.93 3.46
N LYS A 52 -2.31 -14.10 3.58
CA LYS A 52 -0.97 -14.49 4.02
C LYS A 52 -0.40 -13.41 4.94
N LYS A 53 0.77 -13.65 5.51
CA LYS A 53 1.51 -12.61 6.24
C LYS A 53 2.13 -11.62 5.25
N ASN A 54 1.34 -10.70 4.73
CA ASN A 54 1.82 -9.78 3.69
C ASN A 54 2.50 -8.52 4.24
N PHE A 55 2.24 -8.06 5.47
CA PHE A 55 2.83 -6.84 6.06
C PHE A 55 3.90 -7.16 7.11
N GLU A 56 4.98 -7.77 6.66
CA GLU A 56 6.12 -8.20 7.50
C GLU A 56 7.16 -7.09 7.73
N ARG A 57 6.80 -5.85 7.38
CA ARG A 57 7.60 -4.65 7.61
C ARG A 57 6.86 -3.71 8.56
N THR A 58 7.61 -2.82 9.22
CA THR A 58 7.08 -1.85 10.18
C THR A 58 6.04 -0.95 9.54
N TYR A 59 6.29 -0.50 8.31
CA TYR A 59 5.44 0.45 7.61
C TYR A 59 4.83 -0.13 6.34
N ILE A 60 3.59 0.26 6.07
CA ILE A 60 2.82 -0.09 4.88
C ILE A 60 2.52 1.19 4.13
N LEU A 61 3.03 1.30 2.90
CA LEU A 61 2.71 2.39 1.98
C LEU A 61 1.54 1.95 1.09
N SER A 62 0.35 2.48 1.35
CA SER A 62 -0.87 2.04 0.67
C SER A 62 -1.13 2.83 -0.61
N LEU A 63 -1.22 2.11 -1.72
CA LEU A 63 -1.48 2.62 -3.07
C LEU A 63 -2.72 1.92 -3.64
N ILE A 64 -3.83 2.64 -3.72
CA ILE A 64 -5.13 2.12 -4.12
C ILE A 64 -5.29 2.20 -5.62
N TYR A 65 -5.64 1.10 -6.28
CA TYR A 65 -5.84 1.08 -7.72
C TYR A 65 -6.93 2.08 -8.14
N TYR A 66 -6.54 3.04 -8.98
CA TYR A 66 -7.45 4.05 -9.53
C TYR A 66 -7.74 3.76 -11.01
N LYS A 67 -6.68 3.62 -11.81
CA LYS A 67 -6.73 3.15 -13.21
C LYS A 67 -5.38 2.52 -13.58
N THR A 68 -5.23 2.04 -14.82
CA THR A 68 -3.96 1.46 -15.28
C THR A 68 -2.80 2.41 -15.01
N ASP A 69 -1.75 1.88 -14.37
CA ASP A 69 -0.53 2.59 -13.95
C ASP A 69 -0.76 3.81 -13.03
N GLN A 70 -1.96 3.96 -12.46
CA GLN A 70 -2.30 5.07 -11.59
C GLN A 70 -2.91 4.59 -10.28
N TRP A 71 -2.36 5.11 -9.20
CA TRP A 71 -2.66 4.67 -7.84
C TRP A 71 -2.98 5.86 -6.96
N LEU A 72 -4.13 5.83 -6.31
CA LEU A 72 -4.52 6.81 -5.31
C LEU A 72 -3.72 6.57 -4.03
N PHE A 73 -3.07 7.60 -3.51
CA PHE A 73 -2.38 7.49 -2.23
C PHE A 73 -3.38 7.25 -1.10
N GLY A 74 -3.26 6.08 -0.45
CA GLY A 74 -4.14 5.62 0.62
C GLY A 74 -3.59 5.81 2.03
N GLY A 75 -2.39 6.39 2.17
CA GLY A 75 -1.75 6.66 3.45
C GLY A 75 -0.57 5.75 3.77
N VAL A 76 0.11 6.09 4.87
CA VAL A 76 1.17 5.28 5.47
C VAL A 76 0.68 4.72 6.79
N TYR A 77 0.77 3.40 6.95
CA TYR A 77 0.32 2.72 8.15
C TYR A 77 1.50 2.07 8.87
N LYS A 78 1.44 2.05 10.20
CA LYS A 78 2.32 1.22 11.03
C LYS A 78 1.64 -0.11 11.32
N SER A 79 2.33 -1.21 11.03
CA SER A 79 1.92 -2.57 11.40
C SER A 79 2.26 -2.83 12.87
N LYS A 80 1.27 -3.12 13.71
CA LYS A 80 1.44 -3.49 15.13
C LYS A 80 1.52 -5.00 15.36
N GLY A 81 1.43 -5.77 14.28
CA GLY A 81 1.41 -7.23 14.29
C GLY A 81 0.16 -7.80 13.63
N CYS A 82 0.06 -9.13 13.61
CA CYS A 82 -1.12 -9.81 13.11
C CYS A 82 -1.48 -11.03 13.96
N HIS A 83 -2.76 -11.37 13.95
CA HIS A 83 -3.27 -12.62 14.50
C HIS A 83 -3.97 -13.42 13.40
N LYS A 84 -3.93 -14.75 13.54
CA LYS A 84 -4.60 -15.66 12.61
C LYS A 84 -6.01 -15.95 13.14
N LYS A 85 -7.02 -15.83 12.28
CA LYS A 85 -8.42 -16.21 12.58
C LYS A 85 -8.96 -17.01 11.40
N GLY A 86 -9.19 -18.31 11.62
CA GLY A 86 -9.44 -19.26 10.53
C GLY A 86 -8.25 -19.30 9.57
N ASP A 87 -8.51 -19.21 8.27
CA ASP A 87 -7.47 -19.23 7.21
C ASP A 87 -6.97 -17.84 6.80
N LYS A 88 -7.29 -16.80 7.57
CA LYS A 88 -6.91 -15.41 7.29
C LYS A 88 -6.05 -14.83 8.40
N TYR A 89 -5.22 -13.87 8.02
CA TYR A 89 -4.44 -13.03 8.92
C TYR A 89 -5.13 -11.68 9.03
N TYR A 90 -5.28 -11.19 10.25
CA TYR A 90 -5.85 -9.89 10.55
C TYR A 90 -4.74 -9.06 11.21
N TYR A 91 -4.37 -7.99 10.54
CA TYR A 91 -3.39 -7.05 11.04
C TYR A 91 -4.04 -6.01 11.95
N ASP A 92 -3.30 -5.55 12.94
CA ASP A 92 -3.59 -4.29 13.63
C ASP A 92 -2.70 -3.22 13.02
N THR A 93 -3.30 -2.21 12.40
CA THR A 93 -2.59 -1.11 11.78
C THR A 93 -3.01 0.24 12.33
N GLU A 94 -2.08 1.17 12.35
CA GLU A 94 -2.30 2.56 12.74
C GLU A 94 -1.97 3.47 11.56
N LEU A 95 -2.90 4.33 11.16
CA LEU A 95 -2.63 5.35 10.16
C LEU A 95 -1.73 6.42 10.78
N LEU A 96 -0.57 6.66 10.18
CA LEU A 96 0.40 7.63 10.67
C LEU A 96 0.09 9.04 10.17
N ASP A 97 0.55 10.04 10.93
CA ASP A 97 0.51 11.45 10.52
C ASP A 97 1.65 11.78 9.55
N ILE A 98 1.65 11.13 8.39
CA ILE A 98 2.62 11.35 7.30
C ILE A 98 1.84 11.78 6.07
N GLN A 99 1.89 13.08 5.77
CA GLN A 99 1.20 13.69 4.62
C GLN A 99 -0.28 13.28 4.54
N GLN A 100 -0.99 13.27 5.68
CA GLN A 100 -2.38 12.82 5.75
C GLN A 100 -3.32 13.67 4.87
N ASP A 101 -3.00 14.95 4.69
CA ASP A 101 -3.72 15.87 3.82
C ASP A 101 -3.68 15.45 2.34
N LEU A 102 -2.71 14.63 1.95
CA LEU A 102 -2.55 14.10 0.60
C LEU A 102 -3.33 12.80 0.35
N ILE A 103 -3.81 12.14 1.42
CA ILE A 103 -4.57 10.89 1.32
C ILE A 103 -5.84 11.14 0.50
N GLY A 104 -6.04 10.34 -0.54
CA GLY A 104 -7.17 10.49 -1.46
C GLY A 104 -7.09 11.69 -2.41
N ARG A 105 -6.00 12.46 -2.41
CA ARG A 105 -5.81 13.65 -3.27
C ARG A 105 -4.68 13.50 -4.27
N VAL A 106 -3.69 12.66 -3.96
CA VAL A 106 -2.54 12.39 -4.83
C VAL A 106 -2.77 11.13 -5.65
N ILE A 107 -2.61 11.26 -6.97
CA ILE A 107 -2.48 10.13 -7.89
C ILE A 107 -1.00 9.93 -8.19
N VAL A 108 -0.52 8.72 -7.95
CA VAL A 108 0.84 8.27 -8.21
C VAL A 108 0.85 7.48 -9.51
N GLU A 109 1.63 7.94 -10.48
CA GLU A 109 1.88 7.18 -11.71
C GLU A 109 3.01 6.18 -11.47
N TYR A 110 2.69 4.89 -11.59
CA TYR A 110 3.65 3.81 -11.43
C TYR A 110 3.27 2.60 -12.28
N LYS A 111 4.10 2.32 -13.28
CA LYS A 111 3.97 1.14 -14.14
C LYS A 111 4.52 -0.09 -13.42
N LYS A 112 3.64 -1.00 -13.03
CA LYS A 112 4.05 -2.28 -12.43
C LYS A 112 4.56 -3.24 -13.51
N SER A 113 5.86 -3.50 -13.54
CA SER A 113 6.48 -4.56 -14.36
C SER A 113 6.33 -5.96 -13.73
N PHE A 114 5.76 -6.05 -12.52
CA PHE A 114 5.60 -7.29 -11.76
C PHE A 114 4.16 -7.53 -11.30
N ARG A 115 3.82 -8.80 -11.06
CA ARG A 115 2.47 -9.22 -10.63
C ARG A 115 2.20 -9.00 -9.13
N GLN A 116 3.23 -9.00 -8.29
CA GLN A 116 3.08 -8.93 -6.84
C GLN A 116 2.39 -7.63 -6.39
N SER A 117 1.47 -7.74 -5.43
CA SER A 117 0.79 -6.56 -4.84
C SER A 117 1.45 -6.03 -3.58
N TYR A 118 2.43 -6.76 -3.05
CA TYR A 118 3.12 -6.44 -1.79
C TYR A 118 4.65 -6.43 -1.94
N PRO A 119 5.24 -5.63 -2.86
CA PRO A 119 6.68 -5.56 -3.01
C PRO A 119 7.33 -4.77 -1.86
N LEU A 120 8.62 -4.99 -1.65
CA LEU A 120 9.45 -4.21 -0.74
C LEU A 120 9.75 -2.85 -1.37
N LEU A 121 9.76 -1.76 -0.60
CA LEU A 121 9.97 -0.42 -1.17
C LEU A 121 11.35 -0.31 -1.82
N GLU A 122 12.39 -0.95 -1.26
CA GLU A 122 13.74 -0.99 -1.80
C GLU A 122 13.80 -1.55 -3.22
N THR A 123 13.01 -2.57 -3.52
CA THR A 123 12.96 -3.19 -4.86
C THR A 123 12.31 -2.29 -5.91
N CYS A 124 11.46 -1.36 -5.48
CA CYS A 124 10.85 -0.34 -6.33
C CYS A 124 11.70 0.94 -6.40
N TYR A 125 12.57 1.17 -5.41
CA TYR A 125 13.46 2.34 -5.33
C TYR A 125 14.69 2.21 -6.22
N SER A 126 15.32 1.02 -6.27
CA SER A 126 16.58 0.79 -6.97
C SER A 126 16.49 0.67 -8.50
N GLY A 127 15.30 0.88 -9.09
CA GLY A 127 15.10 0.82 -10.55
C GLY A 127 15.40 -0.54 -11.19
N SER A 128 15.55 -1.61 -10.41
CA SER A 128 16.06 -2.92 -10.88
C SER A 128 15.06 -3.73 -11.73
N TYR A 129 13.93 -3.14 -12.11
CA TYR A 129 12.91 -3.75 -12.97
C TYR A 129 12.36 -2.76 -14.03
N CYS A 130 13.23 -1.92 -14.59
CA CYS A 130 12.99 -1.20 -15.84
C CYS A 130 13.38 -2.05 -17.05
#